data_AF-A0A7Y6CV82-F1
#
_entry.id   AF-A0A7Y6CV82-F1
#
_cell.length_a   1.000
_cell.length_b   1.000
_cell.length_c   1.000
_cell.angle_alpha   90.00
_cell.angle_beta   90.00
_cell.angle_gamma   90.00
#
_symmetry.space_group_name_H-M   'P 1'
#
loop_
_entity.id
_entity.type
_entity.pdbx_description
1 polymer ?
#
loop_
_entity_poly.entity_id
_entity_poly.type
_entity_poly.pdbx_seq_one_letter_code
_entity_poly.pdbx_strand_id
1 'polypeptide(L)'
;MAFRNLFSFLFQRSSAEERVAAYVIREHDRGRDLAEILEDRYVQNRLGPDQRARLLDRPEIVKAIGKDTIANARDALGQGV
;
A
#
# COMPACT_ATOMS: atom_id res chain seq x y z
N MET A 1 -4.24 4.62 -21.99
CA MET A 1 -2.81 5.01 -22.06
C MET A 1 -2.48 5.91 -20.87
N ALA A 2 -1.35 5.61 -20.22
CA ALA A 2 -0.51 6.48 -19.39
C ALA A 2 -1.15 7.27 -18.21
N PHE A 3 -1.34 6.60 -17.07
CA PHE A 3 -1.37 7.28 -15.75
C PHE A 3 -0.32 6.72 -14.77
N ARG A 4 0.66 5.96 -15.26
CA ARG A 4 1.40 5.04 -14.38
C ARG A 4 2.61 5.62 -13.65
N ASN A 5 3.17 6.76 -14.08
CA ASN A 5 4.51 7.18 -13.65
C ASN A 5 4.68 8.69 -13.33
N LEU A 6 3.64 9.46 -13.00
CA LEU A 6 3.83 10.89 -12.72
C LEU A 6 4.41 11.22 -11.33
N PHE A 7 4.56 10.24 -10.42
CA PHE A 7 5.00 10.51 -9.04
C PHE A 7 6.20 9.66 -8.57
N SER A 8 6.82 8.88 -9.45
CA SER A 8 7.94 7.99 -9.09
C SER A 8 9.23 8.74 -8.70
N PHE A 9 9.29 10.06 -8.89
CA PHE A 9 10.51 10.86 -8.72
C PHE A 9 10.56 11.68 -7.42
N LEU A 10 9.44 11.84 -6.69
CA LEU A 10 9.40 12.71 -5.50
C LEU A 10 9.82 12.02 -4.19
N PHE A 11 10.15 10.72 -4.23
CA PHE A 11 10.63 10.00 -3.07
C PHE A 11 11.72 9.01 -3.47
N GLN A 12 12.98 9.40 -3.23
CA GLN A 12 14.17 8.57 -3.31
C GLN A 12 14.11 7.47 -2.23
N ARG A 13 13.18 6.53 -2.36
CA ARG A 13 12.89 5.47 -1.38
C ARG A 13 13.32 4.09 -1.89
N SER A 14 13.43 3.15 -0.96
CA SER A 14 13.97 1.81 -1.26
C SER A 14 13.15 1.09 -2.33
N SER A 15 13.82 0.39 -3.24
CA SER A 15 13.19 -0.40 -4.31
C SER A 15 12.19 -1.46 -3.79
N ALA A 16 12.27 -1.81 -2.49
CA ALA A 16 11.34 -2.71 -1.84
C ALA A 16 9.96 -2.07 -1.59
N GLU A 17 9.92 -0.82 -1.11
CA GLU A 17 8.66 -0.10 -0.87
C GLU A 17 7.88 0.15 -2.16
N GLU A 18 8.56 0.47 -3.27
CA GLU A 18 7.94 0.63 -4.58
C GLU A 18 7.32 -0.67 -5.09
N ARG A 19 8.03 -1.79 -4.95
CA ARG A 19 7.53 -3.11 -5.34
C ARG A 19 6.30 -3.50 -4.54
N VAL A 20 6.30 -3.22 -3.24
CA VAL A 20 5.14 -3.49 -2.37
C VAL A 20 3.94 -2.61 -2.74
N ALA A 21 4.13 -1.32 -3.00
CA ALA A 21 3.02 -0.47 -3.46
C ALA A 21 2.42 -0.98 -4.78
N ALA A 22 3.26 -1.31 -5.77
CA ALA A 22 2.79 -1.84 -7.05
C ALA A 22 2.07 -3.20 -6.90
N TYR A 23 2.51 -4.02 -5.94
CA TYR A 23 1.85 -5.27 -5.59
C TYR A 23 0.47 -5.02 -4.96
N VAL A 24 0.39 -4.16 -3.93
CA VAL A 24 -0.85 -3.84 -3.23
C VAL A 24 -1.92 -3.30 -4.18
N ILE A 25 -1.54 -2.33 -5.04
CA ILE A 25 -2.45 -1.76 -6.05
C ILE A 25 -2.97 -2.86 -6.98
N ARG A 26 -2.08 -3.75 -7.46
CA ARG A 26 -2.46 -4.83 -8.38
C ARG A 26 -3.42 -5.82 -7.75
N GLU A 27 -3.19 -6.23 -6.50
CA GLU A 27 -4.06 -7.19 -5.83
C GLU A 27 -5.40 -6.56 -5.45
N HIS A 28 -5.42 -5.29 -5.07
CA HIS A 28 -6.66 -4.55 -4.84
C HIS A 28 -7.47 -4.35 -6.13
N ASP A 29 -6.81 -4.05 -7.27
CA ASP A 29 -7.46 -3.99 -8.58
C ASP A 29 -8.11 -5.33 -9.01
N ARG A 30 -7.69 -6.45 -8.40
CA ARG A 30 -8.30 -7.78 -8.59
C ARG A 30 -9.48 -8.04 -7.65
N GLY A 31 -9.83 -7.09 -6.79
CA GLY A 31 -10.94 -7.17 -5.84
C GLY A 31 -10.59 -7.82 -4.51
N ARG A 32 -9.31 -8.01 -4.18
CA ARG A 32 -8.89 -8.46 -2.84
C ARG A 32 -8.94 -7.31 -1.84
N ASP A 33 -9.28 -7.63 -0.60
CA ASP A 33 -9.35 -6.65 0.48
C ASP A 33 -7.95 -6.11 0.86
N LEU A 34 -7.87 -4.81 1.13
CA LEU A 34 -6.60 -4.15 1.44
C LEU A 34 -5.97 -4.67 2.74
N ALA A 35 -6.76 -4.94 3.78
CA ALA A 35 -6.24 -5.45 5.04
C ALA A 35 -5.64 -6.85 4.84
N GLU A 36 -6.30 -7.73 4.08
CA GLU A 36 -5.77 -9.04 3.73
C GLU A 36 -4.45 -8.95 2.96
N ILE A 37 -4.35 -8.03 1.99
CA ILE A 37 -3.12 -7.85 1.21
C ILE A 37 -1.97 -7.35 2.09
N LEU A 38 -2.23 -6.49 3.09
CA LEU A 38 -1.21 -6.00 4.02
C LEU A 38 -0.69 -7.08 4.99
N GLU A 39 -1.43 -8.18 5.11
CA GLU A 39 -1.04 -9.38 5.85
C GLU A 39 -0.30 -10.41 4.99
N ASP A 40 -0.26 -10.24 3.67
CA ASP A 40 0.46 -11.15 2.79
C ASP A 40 1.94 -11.24 3.20
N ARG A 41 2.49 -12.47 3.24
CA ARG A 41 3.90 -12.72 3.59
C ARG A 41 4.86 -11.90 2.73
N TYR A 42 4.49 -11.62 1.48
CA TYR A 42 5.24 -10.76 0.57
C TYR A 42 5.43 -9.34 1.15
N VAL A 43 4.39 -8.79 1.78
CA VAL A 43 4.37 -7.45 2.38
C VAL A 43 5.07 -7.47 3.74
N GLN A 44 4.72 -8.40 4.62
CA GLN A 44 5.28 -8.49 5.97
C GLN A 44 6.80 -8.74 5.97
N ASN A 45 7.32 -9.52 5.01
CA ASN A 45 8.76 -9.78 4.89
C ASN A 45 9.56 -8.56 4.39
N ARG A 46 8.89 -7.53 3.88
CA ARG A 46 9.53 -6.36 3.26
C ARG A 46 9.30 -5.07 4.03
N LEU A 47 8.17 -4.95 4.72
CA LEU A 47 7.77 -3.76 5.44
C LEU A 47 7.45 -4.10 6.89
N GLY A 48 8.09 -3.38 7.80
CA GLY A 48 7.67 -3.35 9.20
C GLY A 48 6.29 -2.71 9.39
N PRO A 49 5.69 -2.84 10.58
CA PRO A 49 4.37 -2.25 10.89
C PRO A 49 4.31 -0.74 10.60
N ASP A 50 5.30 0.04 11.02
CA ASP A 50 5.35 1.49 10.74
C ASP A 50 5.46 1.80 9.25
N GLN A 51 6.20 0.98 8.49
CA GLN A 51 6.32 1.15 7.05
C GLN A 51 5.02 0.81 6.32
N ARG A 52 4.26 -0.19 6.81
CA ARG A 52 2.92 -0.50 6.30
C ARG A 52 1.94 0.65 6.55
N ALA A 53 1.97 1.25 7.73
CA ALA A 53 1.16 2.43 8.03
C ALA A 53 1.50 3.59 7.07
N ARG A 54 2.79 3.91 6.90
CA ARG A 54 3.25 4.95 5.96
C ARG A 54 2.95 4.62 4.49
N LEU A 55 2.86 3.35 4.11
CA LEU A 55 2.46 2.92 2.77
C LEU A 55 1.05 3.43 2.43
N LEU A 56 0.15 3.45 3.42
CA LEU A 56 -1.23 3.91 3.27
C LEU A 56 -1.36 5.42 3.13
N ASP A 57 -0.34 6.20 3.48
CA ASP A 57 -0.30 7.64 3.24
C ASP A 57 0.19 8.00 1.83
N ARG A 58 0.64 7.01 1.04
CA ARG A 58 1.25 7.27 -0.27
C ARG A 58 0.20 7.78 -1.28
N PRO A 59 0.49 8.87 -2.01
CA PRO A 59 -0.45 9.45 -2.98
C PRO A 59 -0.95 8.44 -4.02
N GLU A 60 -0.08 7.56 -4.50
CA GLU A 60 -0.41 6.51 -5.47
C GLU A 60 -1.32 5.42 -4.89
N ILE A 61 -1.18 5.10 -3.61
CA ILE A 61 -2.04 4.15 -2.89
C ILE A 61 -3.40 4.80 -2.63
N VAL A 62 -3.40 6.02 -2.11
CA VAL A 62 -4.61 6.82 -1.88
C VAL A 62 -5.41 7.02 -3.16
N LYS A 63 -4.73 7.30 -4.28
CA LYS A 63 -5.37 7.49 -5.58
C LYS A 63 -5.93 6.19 -6.15
N ALA A 64 -5.24 5.07 -5.97
CA ALA A 64 -5.65 3.79 -6.55
C ALA A 64 -6.75 3.10 -5.75
N ILE A 65 -6.70 3.17 -4.42
CA ILE A 65 -7.57 2.39 -3.53
C ILE A 65 -8.72 3.24 -2.96
N GLY A 66 -8.52 4.56 -2.84
CA GLY A 66 -9.50 5.47 -2.25
C GLY A 66 -9.33 5.65 -0.75
N LYS A 67 -9.78 6.79 -0.23
CA LYS A 67 -9.57 7.20 1.17
C LYS A 67 -10.36 6.34 2.17
N ASP A 68 -11.55 5.89 1.79
CA ASP A 68 -12.46 5.15 2.69
C ASP A 68 -11.93 3.73 2.99
N THR A 69 -11.45 3.02 1.97
CA THR A 69 -10.81 1.70 2.12
C THR A 69 -9.52 1.78 2.94
N ILE A 70 -8.77 2.87 2.80
CA ILE A 70 -7.55 3.10 3.59
C ILE A 70 -7.86 3.35 5.07
N ALA A 71 -8.93 4.08 5.39
CA ALA A 71 -9.34 4.29 6.77
C ALA A 71 -9.66 2.96 7.46
N ASN A 72 -10.43 2.09 6.80
CA ASN A 72 -10.74 0.76 7.31
C ASN A 72 -9.48 -0.11 7.53
N ALA A 73 -8.53 -0.06 6.59
CA ALA A 73 -7.27 -0.79 6.72
C ALA A 73 -6.38 -0.27 7.86
N ARG A 74 -6.42 1.03 8.17
CA ARG A 74 -5.70 1.59 9.33
C ARG A 74 -6.28 1.10 10.64
N ASP A 75 -7.61 1.05 10.74
CA ASP A 75 -8.28 0.51 11.94
C ASP A 75 -7.88 -0.96 12.15
N ALA A 76 -7.85 -1.76 11.08
CA ALA A 76 -7.40 -3.15 11.14
C ALA A 76 -5.92 -3.29 11.60
N LEU A 77 -5.02 -2.42 11.10
CA LEU A 77 -3.62 -2.40 11.54
C LEU A 77 -3.45 -1.93 13.00
N GLY A 78 -4.31 -1.02 13.47
CA GLY A 78 -4.25 -0.45 14.81
C GLY A 78 -4.83 -1.35 15.92
N GLN A 79 -5.67 -2.32 15.57
CA GLN A 79 -6.27 -3.27 16.53
C GLN A 79 -5.42 -4.52 16.82
N GLY A 80 -4.22 -4.62 16.23
CA GLY A 80 -3.27 -5.70 16.49
C GLY A 80 -2.31 -5.42 17.66
N VAL A 81 -2.82 -4.96 18.80
CA VAL A 81 -2.03 -4.74 20.05
C VAL A 81 -2.51 -5.65 21.17
#